data_AF-A0A0M3KA11-F1
#
_entry.id   AF-A0A0M3KA11-F1
#
_cell.length_a   1.000
_cell.length_b   1.000
_cell.length_c   1.000
_cell.angle_alpha   90.00
_cell.angle_beta   90.00
_cell.angle_gamma   90.00
#
_symmetry.space_group_name_H-M   'P 1'
#
loop_
_entity.id
_entity.type
_entity.pdbx_description
1 polymer ?
#
loop_
_entity_poly.entity_id
_entity_poly.type
_entity_poly.pdbx_seq_one_letter_code
_entity_poly.pdbx_strand_id
1 'polypeptide(L)'
;MKSLASYIVRRARVGSVDPIVVHCSAGIGRTGVLILMETAACLVEANEPVYPLDIVRTMRDQRAMLIQTSEDSFIPLMTSAKIAMGFQGQYTFVCESILRAYNDGSIKPLAEYRKHS
;
A
#
# COMPACT_ATOMS: atom_id res chain seq x y z
N MET A 1 0.23 -16.89 2.29
CA MET A 1 -0.91 -16.55 1.40
C MET A 1 -0.60 -15.22 0.74
N LYS A 2 -0.34 -15.18 -0.58
CA LYS A 2 -0.25 -13.90 -1.30
C LYS A 2 -1.68 -13.35 -1.37
N SER A 3 -1.92 -12.13 -0.90
CA SER A 3 -3.27 -11.55 -0.90
C SER A 3 -3.84 -11.52 -2.33
N LEU A 4 -5.15 -11.76 -2.49
CA LEU A 4 -5.80 -11.81 -3.81
C LEU A 4 -5.54 -10.54 -4.63
N ALA A 5 -5.50 -9.37 -3.98
CA ALA A 5 -5.23 -8.09 -4.62
C ALA A 5 -3.82 -8.02 -5.21
N SER A 6 -2.77 -8.40 -4.46
CA SER A 6 -1.40 -8.42 -4.98
C SER A 6 -1.24 -9.47 -6.10
N TYR A 7 -1.88 -10.63 -5.96
CA TYR A 7 -1.90 -11.63 -7.02
C TYR A 7 -2.51 -11.10 -8.32
N ILE A 8 -3.66 -10.42 -8.24
CA ILE A 8 -4.33 -9.82 -9.41
C ILE A 8 -3.45 -8.77 -10.08
N VAL A 9 -2.89 -7.83 -9.30
CA VAL A 9 -2.02 -6.77 -9.81
C VAL A 9 -0.81 -7.35 -10.52
N ARG A 10 -0.12 -8.31 -9.89
CA ARG A 10 1.05 -8.94 -10.48
C ARG A 10 0.72 -9.75 -11.71
N ARG A 11 -0.39 -10.50 -11.70
CA ARG A 11 -0.84 -11.26 -12.87
C ARG A 11 -1.18 -10.35 -14.05
N ALA A 12 -1.82 -9.22 -13.79
CA ALA A 12 -2.13 -8.23 -14.81
C ALA A 12 -0.89 -7.57 -15.42
N ARG A 13 0.22 -7.49 -14.67
CA ARG A 13 1.49 -6.92 -15.13
C ARG A 13 2.34 -7.89 -15.96
N VAL A 14 2.15 -9.21 -15.82
CA VAL A 14 3.02 -10.19 -16.51
C VAL A 14 2.96 -9.99 -18.03
N GLY A 15 4.11 -9.65 -18.62
CA GLY A 15 4.24 -9.50 -20.07
C GLY A 15 3.63 -8.22 -20.66
N SER A 16 3.21 -7.27 -19.82
CA SER A 16 2.68 -5.97 -20.27
C SER A 16 3.42 -4.81 -19.60
N VAL A 17 3.61 -3.74 -20.37
CA VAL A 17 4.11 -2.44 -19.90
C VAL A 17 2.98 -1.41 -19.79
N ASP A 18 1.74 -1.84 -20.07
CA ASP A 18 0.58 -0.97 -20.05
C ASP A 18 0.19 -0.61 -18.61
N PRO A 19 -0.29 0.62 -18.37
CA PRO A 19 -0.72 1.03 -17.05
C PRO A 19 -1.94 0.21 -16.59
N ILE A 20 -1.90 -0.27 -15.34
CA ILE A 20 -3.04 -0.94 -14.70
C ILE A 20 -3.98 0.14 -14.14
N VAL A 21 -5.24 0.12 -14.57
CA VAL A 21 -6.27 1.03 -14.04
C VAL A 21 -6.74 0.55 -12.67
N VAL A 22 -6.52 1.37 -11.64
CA VAL A 22 -6.99 1.13 -10.27
C VAL A 22 -7.91 2.26 -9.84
N HIS A 23 -9.12 1.93 -9.41
CA HIS A 23 -10.05 2.90 -8.86
C HIS A 23 -10.76 2.37 -7.61
N CYS A 24 -11.31 3.30 -6.84
CA CYS A 24 -12.30 2.99 -5.81
C CYS A 24 -13.56 3.81 -6.08
N SER A 25 -13.91 4.76 -5.22
CA SER A 25 -14.92 5.78 -5.51
C SER A 25 -14.23 7.06 -5.99
N ALA A 26 -13.69 7.89 -5.08
CA ALA A 26 -12.89 9.08 -5.43
C ALA A 26 -11.48 8.76 -5.98
N GLY A 27 -11.04 7.50 -5.89
CA GLY A 27 -9.74 7.05 -6.40
C GLY A 27 -8.53 7.56 -5.61
N ILE A 28 -8.70 7.96 -4.36
CA ILE A 28 -7.61 8.49 -3.51
C ILE A 28 -7.28 7.63 -2.29
N GLY A 29 -8.28 7.02 -1.65
CA GLY A 29 -8.07 6.26 -0.42
C GLY A 29 -7.51 4.85 -0.66
N ARG A 30 -8.41 3.88 -0.90
CA ARG A 30 -8.05 2.48 -1.19
C ARG A 30 -7.16 2.30 -2.43
N THR A 31 -7.30 3.19 -3.42
CA THR A 31 -6.41 3.24 -4.58
C THR A 31 -4.97 3.51 -4.15
N GLY A 32 -4.76 4.51 -3.27
CA GLY A 32 -3.45 4.78 -2.69
C GLY A 32 -2.93 3.59 -1.88
N VAL A 33 -3.80 2.95 -1.08
CA VAL A 33 -3.41 1.78 -0.25
C VAL A 33 -2.84 0.66 -1.12
N LEU A 34 -3.51 0.34 -2.23
CA LEU A 34 -3.05 -0.71 -3.13
C LEU A 34 -1.71 -0.35 -3.78
N ILE A 35 -1.58 0.88 -4.28
CA ILE A 35 -0.35 1.36 -4.94
C ILE A 35 0.83 1.37 -3.96
N LEU A 36 0.62 1.84 -2.73
CA LEU A 36 1.66 1.90 -1.70
C LEU A 36 2.10 0.50 -1.27
N MET A 37 1.14 -0.41 -1.03
CA MET A 37 1.45 -1.80 -0.67
C MET A 37 2.24 -2.52 -1.77
N GLU A 38 1.85 -2.36 -3.05
CA GLU A 38 2.55 -3.00 -4.17
C GLU A 38 3.95 -2.42 -4.36
N THR A 39 4.09 -1.08 -4.28
CA THR A 39 5.41 -0.42 -4.34
C THR A 39 6.33 -0.90 -3.23
N ALA A 40 5.83 -0.97 -1.99
CA ALA A 40 6.60 -1.48 -0.86
C ALA A 40 7.01 -2.95 -1.04
N ALA A 41 6.09 -3.80 -1.54
CA ALA A 41 6.40 -5.20 -1.79
C ALA A 41 7.51 -5.36 -2.86
N CYS A 42 7.48 -4.58 -3.94
CA CYS A 42 8.53 -4.58 -4.95
C CYS A 42 9.89 -4.13 -4.39
N LEU A 43 9.92 -3.10 -3.53
CA LEU A 43 11.15 -2.63 -2.89
C LEU A 43 11.74 -3.70 -1.95
N VAL A 44 10.90 -4.34 -1.11
CA VAL A 44 11.35 -5.45 -0.24
C VAL A 44 11.91 -6.60 -1.07
N GLU A 45 11.24 -6.97 -2.17
CA GLU A 45 11.68 -8.03 -3.06
C GLU A 45 13.02 -7.72 -3.74
N ALA A 46 13.25 -6.45 -4.09
CA ALA A 46 14.50 -5.93 -4.63
C ALA A 46 15.59 -5.72 -3.56
N ASN A 47 15.32 -6.03 -2.29
CA ASN A 47 16.22 -5.78 -1.15
C ASN A 47 16.57 -4.29 -0.96
N GLU A 48 15.64 -3.40 -1.32
CA GLU A 48 15.74 -1.95 -1.13
C GLU A 48 14.99 -1.50 0.14
N PRO A 49 15.43 -0.41 0.80
CA PRO A 49 14.75 0.10 1.97
C PRO A 49 13.37 0.68 1.62
N VAL A 50 12.40 0.49 2.51
CA VAL A 50 11.03 1.01 2.35
C VAL A 50 10.81 2.20 3.28
N TYR A 51 10.55 3.37 2.69
CA TYR A 51 10.16 4.59 3.40
C TYR A 51 8.73 5.00 2.99
N PRO A 52 7.67 4.55 3.71
CA PRO A 52 6.29 4.76 3.29
C PRO A 52 5.91 6.23 3.07
N LEU A 53 6.47 7.15 3.88
CA LEU A 53 6.20 8.57 3.75
C LEU A 53 6.70 9.15 2.42
N ASP A 54 7.89 8.75 1.96
CA ASP A 54 8.48 9.26 0.73
C ASP A 54 7.77 8.70 -0.51
N ILE A 55 7.31 7.44 -0.43
CA ILE A 55 6.46 6.84 -1.46
C ILE A 55 5.13 7.61 -1.54
N VAL A 56 4.48 7.90 -0.40
CA VAL A 56 3.23 8.68 -0.37
C VAL A 56 3.42 10.09 -0.92
N ARG A 57 4.53 10.76 -0.61
CA ARG A 57 4.86 12.07 -1.19
C ARG A 57 4.94 12.01 -2.71
N THR A 58 5.73 11.06 -3.23
CA THR A 58 5.87 10.83 -4.69
C THR A 58 4.52 10.53 -5.35
N MET A 59 3.67 9.73 -4.69
CA MET A 59 2.31 9.45 -5.17
C MET A 59 1.45 10.71 -5.19
N ARG A 60 1.51 11.54 -4.15
CA ARG A 60 0.73 12.78 -4.03
C ARG A 60 1.14 13.85 -5.04
N ASP A 61 2.38 13.83 -5.50
CA ASP A 61 2.85 14.68 -6.60
C ASP A 61 2.19 14.32 -7.94
N GLN A 62 1.82 13.05 -8.15
CA GLN A 62 1.10 12.59 -9.34
C GLN A 62 -0.42 12.67 -9.21
N ARG A 63 -0.95 12.48 -8.00
CA ARG A 63 -2.38 12.63 -7.68
C ARG A 63 -2.56 13.03 -6.21
N ALA A 64 -3.00 14.27 -6.01
CA ALA A 64 -3.18 14.86 -4.69
C ALA A 64 -4.10 14.00 -3.80
N MET A 65 -3.83 14.05 -2.48
CA MET A 65 -4.64 13.40 -1.44
C MET A 65 -4.67 11.86 -1.49
N LEU A 66 -3.77 11.20 -2.25
CA LEU A 66 -3.59 9.75 -2.16
C LEU A 66 -3.22 9.33 -0.72
N ILE A 67 -3.84 8.24 -0.25
CA ILE A 67 -3.86 7.78 1.15
C ILE A 67 -4.52 8.80 2.08
N GLN A 68 -5.74 8.51 2.55
CA GLN A 68 -6.41 9.36 3.53
C GLN A 68 -5.88 9.06 4.93
N THR A 69 -5.31 10.09 5.55
CA THR A 69 -4.95 10.05 6.97
C THR A 69 -6.20 10.28 7.83
N SER A 70 -6.14 9.94 9.12
CA SER A 70 -7.24 10.22 10.06
C SER A 70 -7.65 11.69 10.05
N GLU A 71 -6.69 12.60 9.82
CA GLU A 71 -6.89 14.05 9.74
C GLU A 71 -7.61 14.50 8.47
N ASP A 72 -7.45 13.79 7.35
CA ASP A 72 -8.16 14.09 6.08
C ASP A 72 -9.65 13.71 6.15
N SER A 73 -10.06 13.03 7.23
CA SER A 73 -11.42 12.53 7.47
C SER A 73 -12.26 13.48 8.34
N PHE A 74 -11.97 14.79 8.33
CA PHE A 74 -12.75 15.82 9.04
C PHE A 74 -14.18 15.94 8.46
N ILE A 75 -14.99 14.91 8.71
CA ILE A 75 -16.45 14.98 8.71
C ILE A 75 -16.82 15.41 10.14
N PRO A 76 -17.38 16.62 10.33
CA PRO A 76 -17.74 17.17 11.65
C PRO A 76 -19.00 16.52 12.24
N LEU A 77 -19.21 15.23 12.02
CA LEU A 77 -20.28 14.48 12.66
C LEU A 77 -19.67 13.32 13.45
N MET A 78 -19.62 13.52 14.77
CA MET A 78 -19.52 12.46 15.74
C MET A 78 -20.75 11.56 15.60
N THR A 79 -20.55 10.35 15.11
CA THR A 79 -21.51 9.26 15.30
C THR A 79 -20.74 8.11 15.93
N SER A 80 -21.31 7.56 17.01
CA SER A 80 -20.80 6.50 17.88
C SER A 80 -20.37 5.22 17.14
N ALA A 81 -20.68 5.07 15.85
CA ALA A 81 -20.24 3.96 15.00
C ALA A 81 -18.74 3.96 14.67
N LYS A 82 -18.03 5.11 14.75
CA LYS A 82 -16.58 5.18 14.45
C LYS A 82 -15.69 4.46 15.48
N ILE A 83 -16.16 4.31 16.72
CA ILE A 83 -15.41 3.63 17.79
C ILE A 83 -15.54 2.10 17.66
N ALA A 84 -16.64 1.59 17.10
CA ALA A 84 -16.89 0.16 16.95
C ALA A 84 -16.26 -0.46 15.67
N MET A 85 -15.97 0.37 14.66
CA MET A 85 -15.26 -0.05 13.44
C MET A 85 -13.89 0.60 13.43
N GLY A 86 -12.85 -0.11 13.88
CA GLY A 86 -11.48 0.38 14.04
C GLY A 86 -10.97 1.23 12.87
N PHE A 87 -11.14 2.55 12.96
CA PHE A 87 -10.61 3.54 12.03
C PHE A 87 -9.10 3.70 12.31
N GLN A 88 -8.31 2.66 12.06
CA GLN A 88 -6.88 2.87 11.81
C GLN A 88 -6.78 3.67 10.50
N GLY A 89 -6.17 4.86 10.54
CA GLY A 89 -5.95 5.67 9.34
C GLY A 89 -5.30 4.83 8.25
N GLN A 90 -5.66 5.06 6.98
CA GLN A 90 -5.23 4.19 5.87
C GLN A 90 -3.71 4.09 5.77
N TYR A 91 -2.99 5.16 6.13
CA TYR A 91 -1.54 5.17 6.26
C TYR A 91 -1.03 4.19 7.32
N THR A 92 -1.57 4.26 8.54
CA THR A 92 -1.22 3.35 9.64
C THR A 92 -1.48 1.90 9.27
N PHE A 93 -2.63 1.62 8.65
CA PHE A 93 -2.97 0.29 8.15
C PHE A 93 -1.91 -0.24 7.18
N VAL A 94 -1.45 0.58 6.23
CA VAL A 94 -0.43 0.17 5.27
C VAL A 94 0.91 -0.09 5.95
N CYS A 95 1.35 0.81 6.82
CA CYS A 95 2.61 0.64 7.55
C CYS A 95 2.61 -0.66 8.38
N GLU A 96 1.54 -0.92 9.13
CA GLU A 96 1.38 -2.18 9.87
C GLU A 96 1.35 -3.39 8.94
N SER A 97 0.66 -3.29 7.81
CA SER A 97 0.53 -4.39 6.84
C SER A 97 1.85 -4.74 6.19
N ILE A 98 2.68 -3.75 5.83
CA ILE A 98 4.02 -3.96 5.27
C ILE A 98 4.90 -4.69 6.29
N LEU A 99 4.92 -4.20 7.54
CA LEU A 99 5.72 -4.80 8.62
C LEU A 99 5.29 -6.24 8.92
N ARG A 100 3.98 -6.49 9.02
CA ARG A 100 3.42 -7.83 9.21
C ARG A 100 3.79 -8.75 8.05
N ALA A 101 3.60 -8.30 6.81
CA ALA A 101 3.92 -9.09 5.62
C ALA A 101 5.40 -9.47 5.55
N TYR A 102 6.30 -8.57 5.97
CA TYR A 102 7.73 -8.85 6.08
C TYR A 102 8.04 -9.88 7.18
N ASN A 103 7.51 -9.67 8.38
CA ASN A 103 7.75 -10.54 9.54
C ASN A 103 7.19 -11.96 9.34
N ASP A 104 5.99 -12.07 8.77
CA ASP A 104 5.36 -13.35 8.42
C ASP A 104 6.03 -14.04 7.23
N GLY A 105 6.98 -13.34 6.58
CA GLY A 105 7.71 -13.84 5.43
C GLY A 105 6.89 -13.94 4.15
N SER A 106 5.76 -13.25 4.08
CA SER A 106 4.92 -13.15 2.89
C SER A 106 5.56 -12.29 1.80
N ILE A 107 6.37 -11.30 2.19
CA ILE A 107 7.27 -10.54 1.30
C ILE A 107 8.70 -10.66 1.85
N LYS A 108 9.64 -11.03 1.00
CA LYS A 108 11.07 -11.16 1.34
C LYS A 108 11.91 -10.82 0.10
N PRO A 109 13.19 -10.46 0.28
CA PRO A 109 14.13 -10.37 -0.82
C PRO A 109 14.14 -11.63 -1.67
N LEU A 110 14.03 -11.45 -2.99
CA LEU A 110 14.16 -12.54 -3.96
C LEU A 110 15.58 -13.11 -3.88
N ALA A 111 15.73 -14.39 -4.22
CA ALA A 111 17.00 -15.10 -4.08
C ALA A 111 18.15 -14.38 -4.81
N GLU A 112 17.86 -13.79 -5.97
CA GLU A 112 18.80 -13.00 -6.78
C GLU A 112 19.30 -11.71 -6.09
N TYR A 113 18.51 -11.13 -5.18
CA TYR A 113 18.89 -9.93 -4.41
C TYR A 113 19.39 -10.25 -3.00
N ARG A 114 19.39 -11.53 -2.59
CA ARG A 114 20.04 -11.94 -1.35
C ARG A 114 21.54 -11.90 -1.55
N LYS A 115 22.21 -10.94 -0.90
CA LYS A 115 23.68 -10.92 -0.82
C LYS A 115 24.14 -12.28 -0.29
N HIS A 116 25.01 -12.96 -1.02
CA HIS A 116 25.73 -14.11 -0.51
C HIS A 116 26.65 -13.57 0.58
N SER A 117 26.32 -13.78 1.86
CA SER A 117 27.26 -13.54 2.96
C SER A 117 28.17 -14.74 3.10
#